data_AF-A0A7X3YAK5-F1
#
_entry.id   AF-A0A7X3YAK5-F1
#
_cell.length_a   1.000
_cell.length_b   1.000
_cell.length_c   1.000
_cell.angle_alpha   90.00
_cell.angle_beta   90.00
_cell.angle_gamma   90.00
#
_symmetry.space_group_name_H-M   'P 1'
#
loop_
_entity.id
_entity.type
_entity.pdbx_description
1 polymer ?
#
loop_
_entity_poly.entity_id
_entity_poly.type
_entity_poly.pdbx_seq_one_letter_code
_entity_poly.pdbx_strand_id
1 'polypeptide(L)'
;MVTVEAGKEFRDVCDSITNYAKKKDTLIQRQQWGEITFGDAKGDIETVFWIVEEARKLPIYMIPENNFSSGTQFLVRIKQIFDQIDNFNLSGDPISIRDSISNELRHEVHAQEDGQ
;
A
#
# COMPACT_ATOMS: atom_id res chain seq x y z
N MET A 1 -16.07 -9.71 17.78
CA MET A 1 -15.64 -10.89 16.97
C MET A 1 -15.75 -10.45 15.52
N VAL A 2 -14.70 -10.62 14.71
CA VAL A 2 -14.72 -10.16 13.32
C VAL A 2 -15.86 -10.84 12.56
N THR A 3 -16.73 -10.05 11.92
CA THR A 3 -17.84 -10.58 11.13
C THR A 3 -17.33 -11.21 9.83
N VAL A 4 -18.11 -12.11 9.25
CA VAL A 4 -17.79 -12.71 7.93
C VAL A 4 -17.67 -11.63 6.84
N GLU A 5 -18.50 -10.59 6.93
CA GLU A 5 -18.50 -9.45 6.01
C GLU A 5 -17.21 -8.62 6.14
N ALA A 6 -16.82 -8.27 7.37
CA ALA A 6 -15.58 -7.54 7.61
C ALA A 6 -14.36 -8.36 7.13
N GLY A 7 -14.33 -9.66 7.43
CA GLY A 7 -13.27 -10.54 6.95
C GLY A 7 -13.18 -10.63 5.42
N LYS A 8 -14.32 -10.52 4.72
CA LYS A 8 -14.35 -10.46 3.26
C LYS A 8 -13.76 -9.14 2.76
N GLU A 9 -14.16 -8.00 3.32
CA GLU A 9 -13.62 -6.69 2.94
C GLU A 9 -12.09 -6.64 3.07
N PHE A 10 -11.55 -7.15 4.19
CA PHE A 10 -10.09 -7.22 4.39
C PHE A 10 -9.39 -8.07 3.31
N ARG A 11 -9.97 -9.21 2.94
CA ARG A 11 -9.44 -10.06 1.87
C ARG A 11 -9.51 -9.37 0.51
N ASP A 12 -10.62 -8.69 0.21
CA ASP A 12 -10.82 -7.97 -1.04
C ASP A 12 -9.78 -6.84 -1.20
N VAL A 13 -9.50 -6.10 -0.11
CA VAL A 13 -8.46 -5.06 -0.12
C VAL A 13 -7.07 -5.67 -0.28
N CYS A 14 -6.75 -6.75 0.44
CA CYS A 14 -5.48 -7.46 0.26
C CYS A 14 -5.29 -7.92 -1.19
N ASP A 15 -6.31 -8.53 -1.79
CA ASP A 15 -6.26 -9.04 -3.16
C ASP A 15 -6.11 -7.89 -4.19
N SER A 16 -6.76 -6.76 -3.94
CA SER A 16 -6.57 -5.54 -4.73
C SER A 16 -5.11 -5.09 -4.69
N ILE A 17 -4.49 -5.06 -3.51
CA ILE A 17 -3.08 -4.68 -3.37
C ILE A 17 -2.18 -5.71 -4.03
N THR A 18 -2.37 -7.01 -3.79
CA THR A 18 -1.55 -8.06 -4.43
C THR A 18 -1.66 -8.04 -5.96
N ASN A 19 -2.78 -7.63 -6.54
CA ASN A 19 -2.88 -7.45 -7.99
C ASN A 19 -1.97 -6.33 -8.52
N TYR A 20 -1.65 -5.32 -7.71
CA TYR A 20 -0.59 -4.36 -8.03
C TYR A 20 0.80 -5.00 -8.06
N ALA A 21 1.03 -6.14 -7.41
CA ALA A 21 2.34 -6.83 -7.46
C ALA A 21 2.68 -7.25 -8.90
N LYS A 22 1.67 -7.59 -9.72
CA LYS A 22 1.83 -7.89 -11.15
C LYS A 22 2.25 -6.66 -11.97
N LYS A 23 2.07 -5.47 -11.41
CA LYS A 23 2.41 -4.15 -11.95
C LYS A 23 3.47 -3.44 -11.09
N LYS A 24 4.13 -4.15 -10.17
CA LYS A 24 5.09 -3.53 -9.24
C LYS A 24 6.19 -2.79 -9.98
N ASP A 25 6.68 -3.35 -11.08
CA ASP A 25 7.70 -2.70 -11.90
C ASP A 25 7.20 -1.40 -12.52
N THR A 26 5.90 -1.29 -12.85
CA THR A 26 5.30 -0.05 -13.37
C THR A 26 5.01 0.99 -12.30
N LEU A 27 4.86 0.58 -11.03
CA LEU A 27 4.78 1.49 -9.88
C LEU A 27 6.14 2.14 -9.61
N ILE A 28 7.23 1.35 -9.69
CA ILE A 28 8.58 1.80 -9.35
C ILE A 28 9.23 2.52 -10.53
N GLN A 29 9.14 1.93 -11.73
CA GLN A 29 9.78 2.41 -12.94
C GLN A 29 8.73 2.67 -14.02
N ARG A 30 8.74 3.88 -14.58
CA ARG A 30 7.97 4.16 -15.78
C ARG A 30 8.88 4.00 -17.00
N GLN A 31 8.39 3.35 -18.05
CA GLN A 31 9.21 2.94 -19.20
C GLN A 31 9.58 4.08 -20.17
N GLN A 32 9.36 5.35 -19.81
CA GLN A 32 9.73 6.48 -20.67
C GLN A 32 10.95 7.23 -20.13
N TRP A 33 11.82 7.64 -21.05
CA TRP A 33 13.06 8.35 -20.76
C TRP A 33 12.75 9.76 -20.23
N GLY A 34 13.27 10.11 -19.05
CA GLY A 34 13.04 11.42 -18.41
C GLY A 34 11.81 11.50 -17.50
N GLU A 35 11.12 10.39 -17.23
CA GLU A 35 10.01 10.36 -16.28
C GLU A 35 10.45 10.34 -14.81
N ILE A 36 9.62 10.94 -13.96
CA ILE A 36 9.75 10.92 -12.51
C ILE A 36 9.27 9.54 -12.02
N THR A 37 10.20 8.77 -11.47
CA THR A 37 9.99 7.40 -10.95
C THR A 37 9.77 7.40 -9.44
N PHE A 38 9.15 6.34 -8.90
CA PHE A 38 9.04 6.09 -7.46
C PHE A 38 10.15 5.15 -6.95
N GLY A 39 11.34 5.23 -7.54
CA GLY A 39 12.50 4.38 -7.21
C GLY A 39 12.89 4.40 -5.73
N ASP A 40 12.85 5.59 -5.11
CA ASP A 40 13.21 5.78 -3.70
C ASP A 40 12.21 5.11 -2.75
N ALA A 41 10.95 4.96 -3.18
CA ALA A 41 9.90 4.29 -2.43
C ALA A 41 9.89 2.76 -2.63
N LYS A 42 10.82 2.21 -3.43
CA LYS A 42 10.84 0.77 -3.76
C LYS A 42 10.86 -0.13 -2.52
N GLY A 43 11.68 0.20 -1.52
CA GLY A 43 11.77 -0.59 -0.29
C GLY A 43 10.43 -0.63 0.44
N ASP A 44 9.76 0.52 0.54
CA ASP A 44 8.47 0.65 1.21
C ASP A 44 7.37 -0.11 0.44
N ILE A 45 7.37 -0.02 -0.89
CA ILE A 45 6.47 -0.79 -1.78
C ILE A 45 6.69 -2.31 -1.59
N GLU A 46 7.95 -2.76 -1.50
CA GLU A 46 8.29 -4.16 -1.26
C GLU A 46 7.81 -4.66 0.11
N THR A 47 8.00 -3.85 1.15
CA THR A 47 7.51 -4.12 2.50
C THR A 47 5.99 -4.25 2.52
N VAL A 48 5.27 -3.35 1.84
CA VAL A 48 3.81 -3.45 1.69
C VAL A 48 3.38 -4.77 1.07
N PHE A 49 4.01 -5.17 -0.04
CA PHE A 49 3.66 -6.45 -0.68
C PHE A 49 3.91 -7.63 0.26
N TRP A 50 4.99 -7.61 1.01
CA TRP A 50 5.29 -8.63 2.01
C TRP A 50 4.24 -8.65 3.13
N ILE A 51 3.88 -7.50 3.71
CA ILE A 51 2.86 -7.40 4.76
C ILE A 51 1.51 -7.95 4.26
N VAL A 52 1.11 -7.58 3.05
CA VAL A 52 -0.16 -8.03 2.45
C VAL A 52 -0.15 -9.55 2.22
N GLU A 53 0.96 -10.10 1.71
CA GLU A 53 1.12 -11.53 1.50
C GLU A 53 0.97 -12.31 2.82
N GLU A 54 1.56 -11.81 3.91
CA GLU A 54 1.44 -12.41 5.24
C GLU A 54 0.03 -12.23 5.84
N ALA A 55 -0.56 -11.05 5.72
CA ALA A 55 -1.93 -10.76 6.14
C ALA A 55 -2.96 -11.70 5.49
N ARG A 56 -2.75 -12.07 4.22
CA ARG A 56 -3.59 -13.03 3.48
C ARG A 56 -3.53 -14.45 4.06
N LYS A 57 -2.44 -14.82 4.73
CA LYS A 57 -2.27 -16.14 5.36
C LYS A 57 -2.89 -16.21 6.75
N LEU A 58 -3.09 -15.06 7.40
CA LEU A 58 -3.62 -15.03 8.77
C LEU A 58 -5.08 -15.51 8.84
N PRO A 59 -5.43 -16.31 9.86
CA PRO A 59 -6.81 -16.66 10.16
C PRO A 59 -7.54 -15.46 10.79
N ILE A 60 -8.34 -14.76 9.99
CA ILE A 60 -8.98 -13.48 10.36
C ILE A 60 -9.81 -13.56 11.66
N TYR A 61 -10.44 -14.70 11.91
CA TYR A 61 -11.25 -14.93 13.11
C TYR A 61 -10.45 -14.99 14.41
N MET A 62 -9.12 -15.11 14.33
CA MET A 62 -8.22 -15.07 15.49
C MET A 62 -7.65 -13.67 15.76
N ILE A 63 -7.91 -12.70 14.88
CA ILE A 63 -7.39 -11.34 15.01
C ILE A 63 -8.31 -10.56 15.96
N PRO A 64 -7.78 -9.90 17.01
CA PRO A 64 -8.56 -8.98 17.83
C PRO A 64 -9.21 -7.89 16.97
N GLU A 65 -10.46 -7.55 17.25
CA GLU A 65 -11.26 -6.63 16.43
C GLU A 65 -10.59 -5.26 16.25
N ASN A 66 -9.91 -4.78 17.29
CA ASN A 66 -9.14 -3.54 17.32
C ASN A 66 -8.00 -3.56 16.30
N ASN A 67 -7.25 -4.67 16.28
CA ASN A 67 -6.10 -4.89 15.39
C ASN A 67 -6.58 -5.13 13.96
N PHE A 68 -7.71 -5.81 13.80
CA PHE A 68 -8.35 -6.04 12.51
C PHE A 68 -8.79 -4.72 11.86
N SER A 69 -9.46 -3.86 12.61
CA SER A 69 -9.89 -2.53 12.14
C SER A 69 -8.69 -1.66 11.74
N SER A 70 -7.66 -1.61 12.60
CA SER A 70 -6.44 -0.84 12.33
C SER A 70 -5.69 -1.36 11.10
N GLY A 71 -5.55 -2.69 10.95
CA GLY A 71 -4.94 -3.31 9.79
C GLY A 71 -5.74 -3.08 8.50
N THR A 72 -7.07 -3.12 8.58
CA THR A 72 -7.94 -2.82 7.42
C THR A 72 -7.76 -1.37 6.97
N GLN A 73 -7.74 -0.42 7.92
CA GLN A 73 -7.51 1.00 7.61
C GLN A 73 -6.15 1.25 6.98
N PHE A 74 -5.09 0.61 7.50
CA PHE A 74 -3.75 0.65 6.89
C PHE A 74 -3.80 0.18 5.43
N LEU A 75 -4.40 -0.98 5.16
CA LEU A 75 -4.50 -1.52 3.81
C LEU A 75 -5.31 -0.61 2.87
N VAL A 76 -6.39 0.00 3.35
CA VAL A 76 -7.19 0.96 2.56
C VAL A 76 -6.36 2.18 2.19
N ARG A 77 -5.56 2.74 3.11
CA ARG A 77 -4.67 3.87 2.84
C ARG A 77 -3.60 3.52 1.82
N ILE A 78 -2.95 2.36 1.99
CA ILE A 78 -1.97 1.85 1.02
C ILE A 78 -2.56 1.74 -0.39
N LYS A 79 -3.78 1.20 -0.51
CA LYS A 79 -4.48 1.13 -1.79
C LYS A 79 -4.68 2.52 -2.39
N GLN A 80 -5.09 3.52 -1.60
CA GLN A 80 -5.26 4.89 -2.08
C GLN A 80 -3.95 5.49 -2.59
N ILE A 81 -2.83 5.25 -1.90
CA ILE A 81 -1.50 5.69 -2.33
C ILE A 81 -1.11 5.03 -3.65
N PHE A 82 -1.37 3.73 -3.82
CA PHE A 82 -1.10 3.05 -5.09
C PHE A 82 -2.00 3.58 -6.22
N ASP A 83 -3.26 3.88 -5.93
CA ASP A 83 -4.17 4.53 -6.88
C ASP A 83 -3.62 5.94 -7.27
N GLN A 84 -3.02 6.69 -6.34
CA GLN A 84 -2.36 7.98 -6.65
C GLN A 84 -1.12 7.80 -7.53
N ILE A 85 -0.29 6.77 -7.29
CA ILE A 85 0.88 6.45 -8.11
C ILE A 85 0.47 6.11 -9.54
N ASP A 86 -0.61 5.36 -9.73
CA ASP A 86 -1.15 5.01 -11.04
C ASP A 86 -1.70 6.26 -11.78
N ASN A 87 -2.36 7.16 -11.04
CA ASN A 87 -2.89 8.42 -11.59
C ASN A 87 -1.86 9.54 -11.71
N PHE A 88 -0.63 9.35 -11.20
CA PHE A 88 0.41 10.36 -11.23
C PHE A 88 0.74 10.74 -12.68
N ASN A 89 0.82 12.04 -12.93
CA ASN A 89 1.12 12.60 -14.24
C ASN A 89 2.08 13.79 -14.07
N LEU A 90 2.69 14.22 -15.18
CA LEU A 90 3.71 15.27 -15.18
C LEU A 90 3.15 16.70 -15.15
N SER A 91 1.88 16.90 -14.79
CA SER A 91 1.29 18.24 -14.75
C SER A 91 1.64 18.97 -13.44
N GLY A 92 1.83 20.29 -13.52
CA GLY A 92 2.16 21.11 -12.35
C GLY A 92 3.61 20.95 -11.89
N ASP A 93 3.80 20.62 -10.60
CA ASP A 93 5.11 20.32 -10.00
C ASP A 93 5.20 18.83 -9.65
N PRO A 94 5.59 17.98 -10.62
CA PRO A 94 5.55 16.53 -10.47
C PRO A 94 6.61 15.98 -9.52
N ILE A 95 7.70 16.73 -9.24
CA ILE A 95 8.74 16.30 -8.30
C ILE A 95 8.17 16.39 -6.88
N SER A 96 7.62 17.55 -6.51
CA SER A 96 7.01 17.75 -5.19
C SER A 96 5.84 16.80 -4.94
N ILE A 97 5.02 16.53 -5.97
CA ILE A 97 3.92 15.56 -5.88
C ILE A 97 4.46 14.13 -5.65
N ARG A 98 5.47 13.69 -6.41
CA ARG A 98 6.10 12.37 -6.21
C ARG A 98 6.66 12.25 -4.80
N ASP A 99 7.39 13.26 -4.34
CA ASP A 99 8.02 13.26 -3.01
C ASP A 99 6.96 13.20 -1.91
N SER A 100 5.85 13.92 -2.06
CA SER A 100 4.71 13.85 -1.14
C SER A 100 4.12 12.44 -1.08
N ILE A 101 3.84 11.81 -2.22
CA ILE A 101 3.27 10.46 -2.29
C ILE A 101 4.26 9.43 -1.70
N SER A 102 5.54 9.58 -1.98
CA SER A 102 6.59 8.69 -1.46
C SER A 102 6.73 8.83 0.06
N ASN A 103 6.66 10.05 0.58
CA ASN A 103 6.68 10.31 2.02
C ASN A 103 5.42 9.81 2.73
N GLU A 104 4.25 9.90 2.08
CA GLU A 104 3.00 9.33 2.61
C GLU A 104 3.10 7.81 2.73
N LEU A 105 3.60 7.13 1.68
CA LEU A 105 3.84 5.69 1.73
C LEU A 105 4.81 5.32 2.85
N ARG A 106 5.92 6.05 2.94
CA ARG A 106 6.94 5.83 3.97
C ARG A 106 6.36 6.02 5.36
N HIS A 107 5.59 7.07 5.58
CA HIS A 107 4.95 7.32 6.86
C HIS A 107 4.00 6.18 7.24
N GLU A 108 3.15 5.72 6.34
CA GLU A 108 2.20 4.62 6.65
C GLU A 108 2.92 3.30 6.95
N VAL A 109 4.00 2.97 6.21
CA VAL A 109 4.78 1.75 6.43
C VAL A 109 5.52 1.79 7.77
N HIS A 110 6.16 2.91 8.11
CA HIS A 110 6.97 3.02 9.32
C HIS A 110 6.19 3.46 10.57
N ALA A 111 5.03 4.09 10.43
CA ALA A 111 4.17 4.41 11.58
C ALA A 111 3.66 3.16 12.32
N GLN A 112 3.71 1.99 11.68
CA GLN A 112 3.45 0.70 12.30
C GLN A 112 4.63 0.18 13.15
N GLU A 113 5.84 0.73 13.00
CA GLU A 113 7.04 0.34 13.75
C GLU A 113 7.20 1.12 15.07
N ASP A 114 6.73 2.39 15.12
CA ASP A 114 6.91 3.28 16.28
C ASP A 114 5.84 3.12 17.39
N GLY A 115 4.91 2.18 17.22
CA GLY A 115 3.88 1.84 18.22
C GLY A 115 4.27 0.68 19.13
N GLN A 116 5.36 0.81 19.90
CA GLN A 116 5.72 -0.09 21.01
C GLN A 116 5.82 0.63 22.35
#